data_AF-A0A6A0GPJ1-F1
#
_entry.id   AF-A0A6A0GPJ1-F1
#
_cell.length_a   1.000
_cell.length_b   1.000
_cell.length_c   1.000
_cell.angle_alpha   90.00
_cell.angle_beta   90.00
_cell.angle_gamma   90.00
#
_symmetry.space_group_name_H-M   'P 1'
#
loop_
_entity.id
_entity.type
_entity.pdbx_description
1 polymer ?
#
loop_
_entity_poly.entity_id
_entity_poly.type
_entity_poly.pdbx_seq_one_letter_code
_entity_poly.pdbx_strand_id
1 'polypeptide(L)'
;MWQHLWGVGGKWKSCGRPFSVQKIMKTNLVLIVVDNTCPCDSQRVDIEPTEVIYTEETLCGHLLSNKYRKRPEKCINYHPDEERIEICAGCSHGASLVAVTVALLLASWSQR
;
A
#
# COMPACT_ATOMS: atom_id res chain seq x y z
N MET A 1 5.19 -25.83 -40.11
CA MET A 1 5.92 -25.37 -38.92
C MET A 1 5.36 -23.99 -38.58
N TRP A 2 4.19 -23.86 -37.96
CA TRP A 2 3.88 -24.24 -36.58
C TRP A 2 2.60 -25.07 -36.45
N GLN A 3 2.66 -26.04 -35.55
CA GLN A 3 1.64 -27.04 -35.30
C GLN A 3 0.51 -26.49 -34.43
N HIS A 4 -0.70 -26.92 -34.77
CA HIS A 4 -1.84 -27.18 -33.89
C HIS A 4 -1.58 -27.05 -32.38
N LEU A 5 -2.09 -25.98 -31.78
CA LEU A 5 -2.49 -25.99 -30.37
C LEU A 5 -4.02 -26.09 -30.34
N TRP A 6 -4.53 -27.32 -30.42
CA TRP A 6 -5.90 -27.60 -29.97
C TRP A 6 -5.91 -27.44 -28.45
N GLY A 7 -6.47 -26.34 -27.96
CA GLY A 7 -6.77 -26.18 -26.55
C GLY A 7 -7.87 -27.15 -26.14
N VAL A 8 -7.49 -28.28 -25.53
CA VAL A 8 -8.41 -29.18 -24.84
C VAL A 8 -8.57 -28.68 -23.41
N GLY A 9 -9.76 -28.22 -23.05
CA GLY A 9 -10.04 -27.82 -21.67
C GLY A 9 -11.42 -27.22 -21.45
N GLY A 10 -12.39 -28.06 -21.10
CA GLY A 10 -13.69 -27.62 -20.60
C GLY A 10 -14.77 -28.67 -20.83
N LYS A 11 -15.37 -29.16 -19.76
CA LYS A 11 -16.43 -30.18 -19.77
C LYS A 11 -17.75 -29.50 -20.16
N TRP A 12 -18.09 -29.48 -21.45
CA TRP A 12 -19.30 -28.83 -21.96
C TRP A 12 -20.39 -29.87 -22.23
N LYS A 13 -21.65 -29.55 -21.88
CA LYS A 13 -22.82 -30.32 -22.31
C LYS A 13 -22.83 -30.44 -23.83
N SER A 14 -22.42 -31.58 -24.39
CA SER A 14 -22.57 -32.03 -25.81
C SER A 14 -22.37 -31.02 -26.97
N CYS A 15 -21.87 -29.81 -26.72
CA CYS A 15 -21.74 -28.71 -27.68
C CYS A 15 -20.42 -27.99 -27.39
N GLY A 16 -19.37 -28.35 -28.11
CA GLY A 16 -18.10 -27.62 -28.08
C GLY A 16 -18.21 -26.38 -28.96
N ARG A 17 -17.62 -25.25 -28.54
CA ARG A 17 -17.45 -24.08 -29.40
C ARG A 17 -16.02 -24.07 -29.95
N PRO A 18 -15.79 -24.55 -31.18
CA PRO A 18 -14.47 -24.40 -31.80
C PRO A 18 -14.18 -22.90 -32.01
N PHE A 19 -12.93 -22.52 -31.79
CA PHE A 19 -12.43 -21.18 -32.06
C PHE A 19 -11.07 -21.25 -32.74
N SER A 20 -10.80 -20.29 -33.63
CA SER A 20 -9.50 -20.11 -34.28
C SER A 20 -8.97 -18.72 -33.98
N VAL A 21 -7.66 -18.64 -33.70
CA VAL A 21 -6.97 -17.39 -33.33
C VAL A 21 -5.77 -17.19 -34.24
N GLN A 22 -5.70 -16.03 -34.89
CA GLN A 22 -4.60 -15.67 -35.78
C GLN A 22 -4.08 -14.25 -35.50
N LYS A 23 -2.76 -14.11 -35.34
CA LYS A 23 -2.11 -12.80 -35.21
C LYS A 23 -2.02 -12.12 -36.58
N ILE A 24 -2.36 -10.83 -36.66
CA ILE A 24 -2.15 -10.03 -37.87
C ILE A 24 -0.69 -9.56 -37.87
N MET A 25 0.02 -9.84 -38.97
CA MET A 25 1.43 -9.52 -39.07
C MET A 25 1.65 -8.01 -39.05
N LYS A 26 2.74 -7.58 -38.41
CA LYS A 26 3.15 -6.17 -38.28
C LYS A 26 2.14 -5.26 -37.56
N THR A 27 1.20 -5.82 -36.78
CA THR A 27 0.27 -5.04 -35.95
C THR A 27 0.13 -5.67 -34.55
N ASN A 28 -0.58 -4.97 -33.67
CA ASN A 28 -1.03 -5.43 -32.36
C ASN A 28 -2.40 -6.13 -32.41
N LEU A 29 -2.94 -6.41 -33.60
CA LEU A 29 -4.28 -6.95 -33.77
C LEU A 29 -4.28 -8.49 -33.83
N VAL A 30 -5.39 -9.07 -33.39
CA VAL A 30 -5.66 -10.52 -33.42
C VAL A 30 -7.04 -10.75 -34.05
N LEU A 31 -7.12 -11.70 -34.97
CA LEU A 31 -8.36 -12.18 -35.56
C LEU A 31 -8.82 -13.42 -34.79
N ILE A 32 -10.06 -13.39 -34.31
CA ILE A 32 -10.70 -14.51 -33.61
C ILE A 32 -11.97 -14.89 -34.37
N VAL A 33 -12.10 -16.17 -34.72
CA VAL A 33 -13.29 -16.74 -35.37
C VAL A 33 -13.91 -17.76 -34.44
N VAL A 34 -15.20 -17.59 -34.13
CA VAL A 34 -15.94 -18.44 -33.17
C VAL A 34 -17.25 -18.90 -33.82
N ASP A 35 -17.63 -20.15 -33.54
CA ASP A 35 -18.94 -20.68 -33.91
C ASP A 35 -20.03 -20.25 -32.90
N ASN A 36 -21.14 -19.73 -33.41
CA ASN A 36 -22.30 -19.26 -32.64
C ASN A 36 -23.42 -20.30 -32.50
N THR A 37 -23.26 -21.50 -33.07
CA THR A 37 -24.28 -22.56 -33.12
C THR A 37 -24.65 -23.15 -31.76
N CYS A 38 -23.73 -23.17 -30.80
CA CYS A 38 -24.05 -23.52 -29.42
C CYS A 38 -24.68 -22.30 -28.71
N PRO A 39 -25.69 -22.44 -27.84
CA PRO A 39 -26.04 -21.43 -26.85
C PRO A 39 -25.19 -21.64 -25.59
N CYS A 40 -24.49 -20.60 -25.12
CA CYS A 40 -23.72 -20.61 -23.88
C CYS A 40 -24.10 -19.38 -23.09
N ASP A 41 -24.13 -19.53 -21.78
CA ASP A 41 -24.21 -18.40 -20.88
C ASP A 41 -22.85 -17.69 -20.91
N SER A 42 -22.80 -16.49 -21.49
CA SER A 42 -21.56 -15.74 -21.62
C SER A 42 -21.40 -14.81 -20.42
N GLN A 43 -20.41 -15.08 -19.57
CA GLN A 43 -20.01 -14.12 -18.56
C GLN A 43 -19.33 -12.93 -19.23
N ARG A 44 -19.83 -11.71 -18.98
CA ARG A 44 -19.16 -10.50 -19.42
C ARG A 44 -17.92 -10.28 -18.56
N VAL A 45 -16.79 -10.05 -19.20
CA VAL A 45 -15.55 -9.65 -18.53
C VAL A 45 -15.44 -8.14 -18.68
N ASP A 46 -15.38 -7.43 -17.55
CA ASP A 46 -15.18 -6.00 -17.52
C ASP A 46 -13.69 -5.65 -17.65
N ILE A 47 -13.40 -4.53 -18.29
CA ILE A 47 -12.05 -3.98 -18.49
C ILE A 47 -11.85 -2.73 -17.61
N GLU A 48 -12.92 -2.21 -17.00
CA GLU A 48 -12.82 -1.07 -16.09
C GLU A 48 -11.93 -1.41 -14.90
N PRO A 49 -10.90 -0.57 -14.62
CA PRO A 49 -10.02 -0.81 -13.49
C PRO A 49 -10.81 -0.69 -12.19
N THR A 50 -10.74 -1.71 -11.35
CA THR A 50 -11.36 -1.71 -10.04
C THR A 50 -10.32 -1.39 -8.97
N GLU A 51 -10.69 -0.52 -8.03
CA GLU A 51 -9.85 -0.23 -6.87
C GLU A 51 -9.70 -1.49 -6.01
N VAL A 52 -8.46 -1.85 -5.70
CA VAL A 52 -8.18 -3.00 -4.82
C VAL A 52 -8.29 -2.53 -3.37
N ILE A 53 -9.29 -3.03 -2.67
CA ILE A 53 -9.45 -2.81 -1.23
C ILE A 53 -8.53 -3.79 -0.50
N TYR A 54 -7.49 -3.28 0.14
CA TYR A 54 -6.59 -4.09 0.96
C TYR A 54 -7.22 -4.37 2.32
N THR A 55 -7.60 -5.63 2.56
CA THR A 55 -7.98 -6.11 3.89
C THR A 55 -6.73 -6.42 4.74
N GLU A 56 -6.90 -6.53 6.05
CA GLU A 56 -5.82 -6.86 7.00
C GLU A 56 -5.00 -8.10 6.58
N GLU A 57 -5.69 -9.13 6.08
CA GLU A 57 -5.06 -10.38 5.61
C GLU A 57 -4.19 -10.16 4.37
N THR A 58 -4.67 -9.36 3.41
CA THR A 58 -3.90 -9.03 2.19
C THR A 58 -2.71 -8.15 2.49
N LEU A 59 -2.83 -7.22 3.44
CA LEU A 59 -1.75 -6.37 3.91
C LEU A 59 -0.64 -7.22 4.55
N CYS A 60 -1.01 -8.17 5.42
CA CYS A 60 -0.08 -9.12 6.02
C CYS A 60 0.65 -9.96 4.96
N GLY A 61 -0.08 -10.48 3.97
CA GLY A 61 0.52 -11.19 2.83
C GLY A 61 1.52 -10.33 2.05
N HIS A 62 1.23 -9.04 1.86
CA HIS A 62 2.15 -8.11 1.22
C HIS A 62 3.40 -7.81 2.07
N LEU A 63 3.28 -7.74 3.39
CA LEU A 63 4.42 -7.56 4.28
C LEU A 63 5.33 -8.79 4.32
N LEU A 64 4.75 -9.99 4.20
CA LEU A 64 5.49 -11.24 4.03
C LEU A 64 6.24 -11.30 2.69
N SER A 65 5.71 -10.63 1.65
CA SER A 65 6.41 -10.47 0.38
C SER A 65 7.60 -9.52 0.55
N ASN A 66 8.79 -10.09 0.73
CA ASN A 66 10.01 -9.30 0.89
C ASN A 66 10.45 -8.70 -0.46
N LYS A 67 9.87 -7.56 -0.82
CA LYS A 67 10.33 -6.77 -1.98
C LYS A 67 11.75 -6.28 -1.72
N TYR A 68 12.59 -6.33 -2.76
CA TYR A 68 13.96 -5.84 -2.67
C TYR A 68 13.98 -4.36 -2.21
N ARG A 69 14.71 -4.10 -1.13
CA ARG A 69 14.98 -2.75 -0.60
C ARG A 69 16.47 -2.62 -0.36
N LYS A 70 17.13 -1.64 -0.99
CA LYS A 70 18.55 -1.35 -0.75
C LYS A 70 18.69 -0.42 0.47
N ARG A 71 19.39 -0.87 1.50
CA ARG A 71 19.73 -0.01 2.66
C ARG A 71 20.76 1.05 2.23
N PRO A 72 20.73 2.27 2.78
CA PRO A 72 21.82 3.22 2.63
C PRO A 72 23.17 2.60 3.03
N GLU A 73 24.24 2.97 2.33
CA GLU A 73 25.59 2.42 2.55
C GLU A 73 26.20 2.87 3.88
N LYS A 74 25.83 4.07 4.35
CA LYS A 74 26.26 4.62 5.63
C LYS A 74 25.04 4.94 6.48
N CYS A 75 25.09 4.55 7.76
CA CYS A 75 24.13 4.90 8.78
C CYS A 75 24.87 5.75 9.82
N ILE A 76 24.61 7.06 9.85
CA ILE A 76 25.21 7.97 10.84
C ILE A 76 24.15 8.21 11.90
N ASN A 77 24.29 7.55 13.05
CA ASN A 77 23.35 7.61 14.17
C ASN A 77 23.86 8.47 15.33
N TYR A 78 25.07 9.02 15.19
CA TYR A 78 25.73 9.81 16.22
C TYR A 78 26.72 10.80 15.57
N HIS A 79 26.78 12.01 16.11
CA HIS A 79 27.79 13.02 15.75
C HIS A 79 28.75 13.22 16.94
N PRO A 80 30.07 13.37 16.73
CA PRO A 80 31.03 13.54 17.84
C PRO A 80 30.77 14.79 18.70
N ASP A 81 30.16 15.83 18.10
CA ASP A 81 29.76 17.04 18.83
C ASP A 81 28.36 16.94 19.46
N GLU A 82 27.67 15.79 19.36
CA GLU A 82 26.44 15.55 20.10
C GLU A 82 26.76 15.24 21.57
N GLU A 83 26.29 16.11 22.46
CA GLU A 83 26.27 15.88 23.90
C GLU A 83 24.98 15.17 24.33
N ARG A 84 25.05 14.45 25.46
CA ARG A 84 23.88 13.82 26.06
C ARG A 84 22.95 14.89 26.61
N ILE A 85 21.75 15.03 26.02
CA ILE A 85 20.72 15.90 26.56
C ILE A 85 20.16 15.25 27.84
N GLU A 86 20.62 15.70 29.01
CA GLU A 86 20.14 15.23 30.32
C GLU A 86 18.86 15.94 30.77
N ILE A 87 18.59 17.11 30.19
CA ILE A 87 17.39 17.91 30.41
C ILE A 87 16.41 17.64 29.26
N CYS A 88 15.65 16.55 29.37
CA CYS A 88 14.33 16.52 28.76
C CYS A 88 13.51 17.57 29.50
N ALA A 89 12.90 18.53 28.81
CA ALA A 89 12.16 19.64 29.41
C ALA A 89 11.02 19.17 30.34
N GLY A 90 11.36 18.80 31.57
CA GLY A 90 10.46 18.63 32.68
C GLY A 90 10.27 20.00 33.30
N CYS A 91 9.19 20.69 32.93
CA CYS A 91 8.80 21.93 33.59
C CYS A 91 8.49 21.64 35.07
N SER A 92 9.49 21.79 35.94
CA SER A 92 9.33 21.86 37.39
C SER A 92 9.49 23.29 37.91
N HIS A 93 9.12 24.30 37.11
CA HIS A 93 8.98 25.67 37.61
C HIS A 93 7.59 25.86 38.22
N GLY A 94 7.34 25.23 39.37
CA GLY A 94 6.33 25.74 40.29
C GLY A 94 6.86 27.05 40.87
N ALA A 95 6.16 28.17 40.65
CA ALA A 95 6.51 29.41 41.34
C ALA A 95 6.57 29.12 42.84
N SER A 96 7.74 29.38 43.46
CA SER A 96 7.92 29.15 44.89
C SER A 96 6.80 29.87 45.64
N LEU A 97 5.92 29.11 46.32
CA LEU A 97 4.81 29.67 47.08
C LEU A 97 5.29 30.72 48.09
N VAL A 98 6.53 30.55 48.58
CA VAL A 98 7.22 31.51 49.44
C VAL A 98 7.47 32.85 48.73
N ALA A 99 7.89 32.83 47.46
CA ALA A 99 8.08 34.06 46.70
C ALA A 99 6.76 34.77 46.43
N VAL A 100 5.68 34.02 46.18
CA VAL A 100 4.33 34.57 45.99
C VAL A 100 3.79 35.19 47.28
N THR A 101 3.94 34.51 48.43
CA THR A 101 3.48 35.05 49.71
C THR A 101 4.28 36.28 50.14
N VAL A 102 5.60 36.29 49.94
CA VAL A 102 6.44 37.47 50.21
C VAL A 102 6.04 38.65 49.31
N ALA A 103 5.77 38.43 48.02
CA ALA A 103 5.31 39.49 47.12
C ALA A 103 3.96 40.08 47.56
N LEU A 104 3.01 39.23 47.99
CA LEU A 104 1.71 39.69 48.51
C LEU A 104 1.84 40.46 49.83
N LEU A 105 2.74 40.03 50.72
CA LEU A 105 3.03 40.75 51.96
C LEU A 105 3.65 42.11 51.66
N LEU A 106 4.66 42.20 50.79
CA LEU A 106 5.24 43.48 50.40
C LEU A 106 4.22 44.41 49.72
N ALA A 107 3.35 43.87 48.85
CA ALA A 107 2.28 44.64 48.22
C ALA A 107 1.27 45.18 49.22
N SER A 108 0.89 44.39 50.24
CA SER A 108 -0.05 44.82 51.28
C SER A 108 0.56 45.83 52.27
N TRP A 109 1.88 45.78 52.50
CA TRP A 109 2.60 46.79 53.27
C TRP A 109 2.75 48.12 52.52
N SER A 110 2.79 48.11 51.19
CA SER A 110 2.89 49.33 50.39
C SER A 110 1.61 50.17 50.36
N GLN A 111 0.46 49.62 50.77
CA GLN A 111 -0.85 50.28 50.75
C GLN A 111 -1.31 50.75 52.14
N ARG A 112 -0.46 50.59 53.16
CA ARG A 112 -0.69 51.03 54.52
C ARG A 112 0.26 52.17 54.86
#